data_AF-A0AAV4J6C1-F1
#
_entry.id   AF-A0AAV4J6C1-F1
#
_cell.length_a   1.000
_cell.length_b   1.000
_cell.length_c   1.000
_cell.angle_alpha   90.00
_cell.angle_beta   90.00
_cell.angle_gamma   90.00
#
_symmetry.space_group_name_H-M   'P 1'
#
loop_
_entity.id
_entity.type
_entity.pdbx_description
1 polymer ?
#
loop_
_entity_poly.entity_id
_entity_poly.type
_entity_poly.pdbx_seq_one_letter_code
_entity_poly.pdbx_strand_id
1 'polypeptide(L)'
;MVDEEDGAKLSPNVATFITKRFVALTADKKLKSKLELYKRPANCKVLTALLTNKKIWRTLKTPAKRTDVKLTNVQKNMAKATIAMAKCADELALRADYKDKLTSLTVAITLLGHTHKSITNLRRESMRYAHLHDLKSLESDN
;
A
#
# COMPACT_ATOMS: atom_id res chain seq x y z
N MET A 1 -4.42 5.63 -21.10
CA MET A 1 -3.27 4.76 -20.82
C MET A 1 -2.06 5.49 -21.35
N VAL A 2 -0.99 5.59 -20.56
CA VAL A 2 0.30 6.01 -21.08
C VAL A 2 0.97 4.73 -21.54
N ASP A 3 1.40 4.66 -22.79
CA ASP A 3 2.10 3.49 -23.30
C ASP A 3 3.45 3.37 -22.56
N GLU A 4 3.79 2.15 -22.13
CA GLU A 4 5.06 1.91 -21.44
C GLU A 4 6.19 1.89 -22.47
N GLU A 5 7.13 2.82 -22.34
CA GLU A 5 8.38 2.84 -23.11
C GLU A 5 9.54 2.28 -22.26
N ASP A 6 10.44 1.54 -22.90
CA ASP A 6 11.60 0.96 -22.23
C ASP A 6 12.64 2.03 -21.87
N GLY A 7 13.00 2.10 -20.59
CA GLY A 7 14.07 2.96 -20.08
C GLY A 7 15.48 2.34 -20.21
N ALA A 8 16.48 3.04 -19.66
CA ALA A 8 17.86 2.56 -19.61
C ALA A 8 17.99 1.27 -18.76
N LYS A 9 18.92 0.39 -19.16
CA LYS A 9 19.17 -0.89 -18.47
C LYS A 9 19.73 -0.66 -17.07
N LEU A 10 19.16 -1.39 -16.09
CA LEU A 10 19.76 -1.52 -14.76
C LEU A 10 20.99 -2.45 -14.80
N SER A 11 21.84 -2.37 -13.77
CA SER A 11 22.96 -3.31 -13.65
C SER A 11 22.45 -4.76 -13.53
N PRO A 12 23.18 -5.75 -14.05
CA PRO A 12 22.73 -7.15 -14.05
C PRO A 12 22.36 -7.69 -12.67
N ASN A 13 23.10 -7.26 -11.63
CA ASN A 13 22.84 -7.65 -10.24
C ASN A 13 21.51 -7.10 -9.73
N VAL A 14 21.21 -5.83 -10.00
CA VAL A 14 19.95 -5.20 -9.59
C VAL A 14 18.78 -5.77 -10.40
N ALA A 15 18.95 -5.95 -11.71
CA ALA A 15 17.92 -6.56 -12.56
C ALA A 15 17.57 -7.98 -12.07
N THR A 16 18.57 -8.82 -11.83
CA THR A 16 18.37 -10.19 -11.30
C THR A 16 17.68 -10.17 -9.94
N PHE A 17 18.08 -9.25 -9.06
CA PHE A 17 17.46 -9.09 -7.74
C PHE A 17 15.99 -8.70 -7.86
N ILE A 18 15.66 -7.71 -8.70
CA ILE A 18 14.28 -7.26 -8.92
C ILE A 18 13.44 -8.40 -9.47
N THR A 19 13.87 -9.06 -10.56
CA THR A 19 13.14 -10.18 -11.15
C THR A 19 12.85 -11.26 -10.11
N LYS A 20 13.87 -11.66 -9.34
CA LYS A 20 13.69 -12.67 -8.29
C LYS A 20 12.71 -12.22 -7.21
N ARG A 21 12.74 -10.96 -6.78
CA ARG A 21 11.89 -10.45 -5.68
C ARG A 21 10.48 -10.10 -6.11
N PHE A 22 10.31 -9.66 -7.34
CA PHE A 22 9.03 -9.23 -7.88
C PHE A 22 8.20 -10.43 -8.36
N VAL A 23 8.86 -11.48 -8.89
CA VAL A 23 8.21 -12.72 -9.32
C VAL A 23 8.06 -13.73 -8.17
N ALA A 24 9.10 -13.92 -7.34
CA ALA A 24 9.04 -14.84 -6.20
C ALA A 24 8.71 -14.10 -4.89
N LEU A 25 7.43 -14.14 -4.51
CA LEU A 25 6.97 -13.60 -3.24
C LEU A 25 7.72 -14.26 -2.08
N THR A 26 8.19 -13.45 -1.14
CA THR A 26 8.90 -13.94 0.05
C THR A 26 7.91 -14.65 0.96
N ALA A 27 8.22 -15.86 1.42
CA ALA A 27 7.38 -16.61 2.35
C ALA A 27 6.93 -15.78 3.57
N ASP A 28 5.66 -15.92 3.98
CA ASP A 28 4.98 -15.08 4.96
C ASP A 28 5.76 -14.83 6.26
N LYS A 29 6.48 -15.83 6.78
CA LYS A 29 7.28 -15.70 8.00
C LYS A 29 8.45 -14.71 7.83
N LYS A 30 9.11 -14.72 6.67
CA LYS A 30 10.20 -13.79 6.32
C LYS A 30 9.66 -12.41 5.94
N LEU A 31 8.42 -12.31 5.49
CA LEU A 31 7.76 -11.03 5.24
C LEU A 31 7.42 -10.32 6.56
N LYS A 32 6.82 -11.03 7.52
CA LYS A 32 6.46 -10.46 8.83
C LYS A 32 7.65 -9.84 9.56
N SER A 33 8.78 -10.54 9.63
CA SER A 33 10.00 -10.01 10.28
C SER A 33 10.51 -8.73 9.61
N LYS A 34 10.44 -8.63 8.27
CA LYS A 34 10.78 -7.39 7.55
C LYS A 34 9.80 -6.26 7.85
N LEU A 35 8.51 -6.54 7.98
CA LEU A 35 7.49 -5.53 8.29
C LEU A 35 7.64 -4.98 9.72
N GLU A 36 8.12 -5.78 10.67
CA GLU A 36 8.37 -5.34 12.05
C GLU A 36 9.53 -4.36 12.17
N LEU A 37 10.56 -4.49 11.33
CA LEU A 37 11.71 -3.58 11.27
C LEU A 37 11.30 -2.14 10.94
N TYR A 38 10.35 -1.97 10.03
CA TYR A 38 9.90 -0.66 9.57
C TYR A 38 8.78 -0.11 10.46
N LYS A 39 9.14 0.30 11.68
CA LYS A 39 8.23 1.03 12.58
C LYS A 39 7.88 2.39 12.00
N ARG A 40 6.61 2.78 12.14
CA ARG A 40 6.09 4.08 11.67
C ARG A 40 6.76 5.21 12.46
N PRO A 41 7.37 6.22 11.79
CA PRO A 41 7.90 7.41 12.46
C PRO A 41 6.81 8.18 13.22
N ALA A 42 7.15 8.77 14.35
CA ALA A 42 6.18 9.44 15.23
C ALA A 42 5.55 10.69 14.60
N ASN A 43 6.32 11.42 13.79
CA ASN A 43 5.88 12.58 13.01
C ASN A 43 5.04 12.22 11.78
N CYS A 44 5.10 10.96 11.29
CA CYS A 44 4.37 10.52 10.10
C CYS A 44 3.11 9.71 10.43
N LYS A 45 2.17 10.31 11.18
CA LYS A 45 0.93 9.62 11.64
C LYS A 45 0.10 9.03 10.48
N VAL A 46 0.16 9.64 9.31
CA VAL A 46 -0.60 9.24 8.10
C VAL A 46 -0.07 7.98 7.41
N LEU A 47 1.16 7.53 7.72
CA LEU A 47 1.76 6.32 7.13
C LEU A 47 1.23 5.04 7.77
N THR A 48 -0.07 4.84 7.67
CA THR A 48 -0.78 3.63 8.11
C THR A 48 -2.03 3.43 7.25
N ALA A 49 -2.54 2.21 7.21
CA ALA A 49 -3.84 1.96 6.60
C ALA A 49 -4.91 2.75 7.36
N LEU A 50 -5.69 3.55 6.65
CA LEU A 50 -6.79 4.31 7.25
C LEU A 50 -7.84 3.33 7.79
N LEU A 51 -8.33 3.63 8.98
CA LEU A 51 -9.37 2.85 9.64
C LEU A 51 -10.71 3.06 8.91
N THR A 52 -11.45 1.97 8.71
CA THR A 52 -12.80 2.00 8.18
C THR A 52 -13.78 2.41 9.28
N ASN A 53 -14.94 2.94 8.89
CA ASN A 53 -16.00 3.23 9.85
C ASN A 53 -16.47 1.90 10.46
N LYS A 54 -16.11 1.67 11.73
CA LYS A 54 -16.38 0.41 12.44
C LYS A 54 -17.87 0.06 12.48
N LYS A 55 -18.77 1.05 12.48
CA LYS A 55 -20.22 0.81 12.49
C LYS A 55 -20.65 0.17 11.18
N ILE A 56 -20.30 0.78 10.06
CA ILE A 56 -20.57 0.24 8.72
C ILE A 56 -19.87 -1.11 8.53
N TRP A 57 -18.61 -1.22 8.94
CA TRP A 57 -17.86 -2.47 8.77
C TRP A 57 -18.50 -3.65 9.50
N ARG A 58 -19.10 -3.42 10.68
CA ARG A 58 -19.77 -4.48 11.46
C ARG A 58 -21.04 -5.00 10.76
N THR A 59 -21.76 -4.15 10.04
CA THR A 59 -23.01 -4.52 9.35
C THR A 59 -22.79 -5.30 8.06
N LEU A 60 -21.56 -5.32 7.52
CA LEU A 60 -21.25 -6.06 6.29
C LEU A 60 -21.29 -7.58 6.48
N LYS A 61 -21.74 -8.31 5.45
CA LYS A 61 -21.59 -9.78 5.37
C LYS A 61 -20.11 -10.22 5.21
N THR A 62 -19.85 -11.49 5.51
CA THR A 62 -18.50 -12.11 5.51
C THR A 62 -17.69 -11.88 4.22
N PRO A 63 -18.26 -11.97 3.00
CA PRO A 63 -17.49 -11.76 1.78
C PRO A 63 -16.89 -10.34 1.68
N ALA A 64 -17.70 -9.32 1.96
CA ALA A 64 -17.25 -7.92 1.94
C ALA A 64 -16.21 -7.62 3.02
N LYS A 65 -16.38 -8.19 4.23
CA LYS A 65 -15.37 -8.12 5.30
C LYS A 65 -14.04 -8.73 4.86
N ARG A 66 -14.06 -9.89 4.20
CA ARG A 66 -12.86 -10.59 3.72
C ARG A 66 -12.12 -9.75 2.69
N THR A 67 -12.84 -9.12 1.76
CA THR A 67 -12.27 -8.22 0.75
C THR A 67 -11.63 -6.99 1.39
N ASP A 68 -12.32 -6.34 2.34
CA ASP A 68 -11.76 -5.18 3.05
C ASP A 68 -10.49 -5.54 3.82
N VAL A 69 -10.45 -6.70 4.50
CA VAL A 69 -9.25 -7.17 5.22
C VAL A 69 -8.08 -7.38 4.26
N LYS A 70 -8.32 -7.99 3.09
CA LYS A 70 -7.28 -8.18 2.05
C LYS A 70 -6.73 -6.84 1.57
N LEU A 71 -7.60 -5.89 1.22
CA LEU A 71 -7.18 -4.56 0.76
C LEU A 71 -6.47 -3.76 1.87
N THR A 72 -6.89 -3.92 3.12
CA THR A 72 -6.21 -3.34 4.28
C THR A 72 -4.78 -3.85 4.40
N ASN A 73 -4.56 -5.15 4.21
CA ASN A 73 -3.22 -5.73 4.27
C ASN A 73 -2.32 -5.23 3.13
N VAL A 74 -2.85 -5.06 1.92
CA VAL A 74 -2.13 -4.42 0.81
C VAL A 74 -1.69 -3.00 1.19
N GLN A 75 -2.61 -2.18 1.72
CA GLN A 75 -2.28 -0.83 2.18
C GLN A 75 -1.23 -0.80 3.29
N LYS A 76 -1.30 -1.74 4.25
CA LYS A 76 -0.28 -1.85 5.31
C LYS A 76 1.10 -2.15 4.72
N ASN A 77 1.19 -3.06 3.75
CA ASN A 77 2.45 -3.37 3.08
C ASN A 77 3.00 -2.14 2.32
N MET A 78 2.14 -1.42 1.60
CA MET A 78 2.52 -0.17 0.93
C MET A 78 3.00 0.90 1.92
N ALA A 79 2.31 1.08 3.04
CA ALA A 79 2.73 2.02 4.08
C ALA A 79 4.10 1.66 4.64
N LYS A 80 4.38 0.36 4.84
CA LYS A 80 5.69 -0.14 5.31
C LYS A 80 6.80 0.08 4.29
N ALA A 81 6.54 -0.15 3.01
CA ALA A 81 7.48 0.20 1.94
C ALA A 81 7.75 1.71 1.89
N THR A 82 6.70 2.53 2.01
CA THR A 82 6.83 4.00 2.06
C THR A 82 7.66 4.45 3.26
N ILE A 83 7.50 3.81 4.43
CA ILE A 83 8.33 4.09 5.62
C ILE A 83 9.81 3.77 5.34
N ALA A 84 10.11 2.63 4.70
CA ALA A 84 11.47 2.28 4.35
C ALA A 84 12.10 3.34 3.43
N MET A 85 11.36 3.78 2.41
CA MET A 85 11.79 4.82 1.48
C MET A 85 11.95 6.17 2.15
N ALA A 86 11.04 6.55 3.06
CA ALA A 86 11.11 7.81 3.80
C ALA A 86 12.36 7.86 4.70
N LYS A 87 12.75 6.74 5.32
CA LYS A 87 14.01 6.66 6.07
C LYS A 87 15.23 6.86 5.18
N CYS A 88 15.26 6.22 4.01
CA CYS A 88 16.34 6.45 3.05
C CYS A 88 16.37 7.90 2.55
N ALA A 89 15.19 8.52 2.35
CA ALA A 89 15.10 9.92 1.95
C ALA A 89 15.64 10.85 3.04
N ASP A 90 15.30 10.61 4.31
CA ASP A 90 15.78 11.36 5.47
C ASP A 90 17.32 11.29 5.58
N GLU A 91 17.90 10.09 5.45
CA GLU A 91 19.36 9.89 5.46
C GLU A 91 20.07 10.58 4.28
N LEU A 92 19.46 10.57 3.09
CA LEU A 92 20.01 11.22 1.90
C LEU A 92 19.82 12.74 1.92
N ALA A 93 18.78 13.27 2.56
CA ALA A 93 18.55 14.70 2.69
C ALA A 93 19.67 15.41 3.46
N LEU A 94 20.39 14.68 4.31
CA LEU A 94 21.56 15.16 5.05
C LEU A 94 22.83 15.25 4.16
N ARG A 95 22.79 14.80 2.90
CA ARG A 95 23.94 14.73 2.01
C ARG A 95 23.68 15.54 0.72
N ALA A 96 24.45 16.60 0.51
CA ALA A 96 24.27 17.53 -0.60
C ALA A 96 24.41 16.89 -2.00
N ASP A 97 25.19 15.80 -2.11
CA ASP A 97 25.56 15.18 -3.39
C ASP A 97 24.50 14.25 -4.00
N TYR A 98 23.37 14.03 -3.29
CA TYR A 98 22.37 13.04 -3.69
C TYR A 98 20.98 13.61 -4.00
N LYS A 99 20.91 14.89 -4.41
CA LYS A 99 19.64 15.55 -4.76
C LYS A 99 18.80 14.75 -5.76
N ASP A 100 19.39 14.21 -6.83
CA ASP A 100 18.64 13.46 -7.85
C ASP A 100 18.06 12.13 -7.32
N LYS A 101 18.79 11.47 -6.40
CA LYS A 101 18.32 10.24 -5.72
C LYS A 101 17.20 10.57 -4.74
N LEU A 102 17.29 11.70 -4.05
CA LEU A 102 16.23 12.20 -3.16
C LEU A 102 14.95 12.54 -3.96
N THR A 103 15.08 13.14 -5.14
CA THR A 103 13.97 13.39 -6.06
C THR A 103 13.30 12.07 -6.47
N SER A 104 14.09 11.08 -6.89
CA SER A 104 13.59 9.74 -7.25
C SER A 104 12.80 9.08 -6.12
N LEU A 105 13.30 9.14 -4.88
CA LEU A 105 12.59 8.62 -3.70
C LEU A 105 11.29 9.38 -3.43
N THR A 106 11.30 10.71 -3.57
CA THR A 106 10.14 11.58 -3.35
C THR A 106 9.04 11.29 -4.38
N VAL A 107 9.40 11.11 -5.64
CA VAL A 107 8.46 10.68 -6.70
C VAL A 107 7.84 9.34 -6.35
N ALA A 108 8.64 8.35 -5.96
CA ALA A 108 8.12 7.03 -5.64
C ALA A 108 7.24 7.02 -4.37
N ILE A 109 7.57 7.81 -3.33
CA ILE A 109 6.69 8.06 -2.17
C ILE A 109 5.35 8.70 -2.61
N THR A 110 5.41 9.65 -3.54
CA THR A 110 4.22 10.34 -4.07
C THR A 110 3.31 9.36 -4.82
N LEU A 111 3.85 8.54 -5.71
CA LEU A 111 3.09 7.50 -6.44
C LEU A 111 2.46 6.46 -5.50
N LEU A 112 3.22 6.02 -4.48
CA LEU A 112 2.69 5.14 -3.43
C LEU A 112 1.57 5.83 -2.63
N GLY A 113 1.70 7.12 -2.34
CA GLY A 113 0.68 7.94 -1.69
C GLY A 113 -0.62 8.02 -2.50
N HIS A 114 -0.52 8.30 -3.81
CA HIS A 114 -1.67 8.28 -4.73
C HIS A 114 -2.35 6.91 -4.75
N THR A 115 -1.57 5.85 -4.92
CA THR A 115 -2.10 4.48 -4.97
C THR A 115 -2.75 4.09 -3.63
N HIS A 116 -2.13 4.47 -2.50
CA HIS A 116 -2.68 4.22 -1.17
C HIS A 116 -4.02 4.95 -0.96
N LYS A 117 -4.15 6.17 -1.48
CA LYS A 117 -5.42 6.92 -1.48
C LYS A 117 -6.47 6.26 -2.39
N SER A 118 -6.10 5.81 -3.58
CA SER A 118 -7.00 5.09 -4.49
C SER A 118 -7.55 3.81 -3.86
N ILE A 119 -6.71 3.01 -3.20
CA ILE A 119 -7.18 1.82 -2.45
C ILE A 119 -8.13 2.22 -1.31
N THR A 120 -7.87 3.35 -0.63
CA THR A 120 -8.79 3.84 0.42
C THR A 120 -10.16 4.13 -0.15
N ASN A 121 -10.22 4.79 -1.30
CA ASN A 121 -11.47 5.11 -1.97
C ASN A 121 -12.19 3.83 -2.43
N LEU A 122 -11.46 2.89 -3.04
CA LEU A 122 -12.00 1.59 -3.46
C LEU A 122 -12.59 0.80 -2.29
N ARG A 123 -11.91 0.77 -1.14
CA ARG A 123 -12.42 0.13 0.08
C ARG A 123 -13.72 0.77 0.55
N ARG A 124 -13.78 2.11 0.57
CA ARG A 124 -14.98 2.87 0.98
C ARG A 124 -16.16 2.59 0.05
N GLU A 125 -15.90 2.59 -1.25
CA GLU A 125 -16.90 2.32 -2.28
C GLU A 125 -17.40 0.87 -2.20
N SER A 126 -16.50 -0.11 -2.12
CA SER A 126 -16.86 -1.53 -1.97
C SER A 126 -17.72 -1.79 -0.74
N MET A 127 -17.36 -1.20 0.42
CA MET A 127 -18.18 -1.31 1.63
C MET A 127 -19.55 -0.64 1.47
N ARG A 128 -19.63 0.50 0.78
CA ARG A 128 -20.91 1.19 0.53
C ARG A 128 -21.84 0.33 -0.32
N TYR A 129 -21.34 -0.23 -1.43
CA TYR A 129 -22.15 -1.11 -2.29
C TYR A 129 -22.59 -2.38 -1.57
N ALA A 130 -21.67 -3.03 -0.85
CA ALA A 130 -22.00 -4.23 -0.08
C ALA A 130 -23.10 -3.95 0.95
N HIS A 131 -22.99 -2.82 1.67
CA HIS A 131 -24.01 -2.43 2.64
C HIS A 131 -25.38 -2.17 2.00
N LEU A 132 -25.43 -1.47 0.86
CA LEU A 132 -26.69 -1.21 0.14
C LEU A 132 -27.32 -2.48 -0.41
N HIS A 133 -26.50 -3.38 -0.97
CA HIS A 133 -26.97 -4.68 -1.45
C HIS A 133 -27.53 -5.53 -0.31
N ASP A 134 -26.85 -5.54 0.84
CA ASP A 134 -27.30 -6.26 2.03
C ASP A 134 -28.64 -5.73 2.55
N LEU A 135 -28.86 -4.40 2.54
CA LEU A 135 -30.15 -3.80 2.91
C LEU A 135 -31.28 -4.23 1.97
N LYS A 136 -31.06 -4.15 0.65
CA LYS A 136 -32.06 -4.56 -0.34
C LYS A 136 -32.44 -6.04 -0.22
N SER A 137 -31.48 -6.91 0.10
CA SER A 137 -31.77 -8.35 0.32
C SER A 137 -32.68 -8.60 1.53
N LEU A 138 -32.63 -7.73 2.55
CA LEU A 138 -33.50 -7.86 3.73
C LEU A 138 -34.92 -7.33 3.45
N GLU A 139 -35.07 -6.39 2.52
CA GLU A 139 -36.38 -5.86 2.10
C GLU A 139 -37.12 -6.80 1.15
N SER A 140 -36.42 -7.68 0.41
CA SER A 140 -37.02 -8.67 -0.49
C SER A 140 -37.45 -9.98 0.18
N ASP A 141 -37.01 -10.21 1.42
CA ASP A 141 -37.29 -11.43 2.19
C ASP A 141 -38.47 -11.23 3.19
N ASN A 142 -39.12 -10.06 3.18
CA ASN A 142 -40.34 -9.70 3.91
C ASN A 142 -41.53 -9.50 2.96
#